data_AF-A0A8I0P757-F1
#
_entry.id   AF-A0A8I0P757-F1
#
_cell.length_a   1.000
_cell.length_b   1.000
_cell.length_c   1.000
_cell.angle_alpha   90.00
_cell.angle_beta   90.00
_cell.angle_gamma   90.00
#
_symmetry.space_group_name_H-M   'P 1'
#
loop_
_entity.id
_entity.type
_entity.pdbx_description
1 polymer ?
#
loop_
_entity_poly.entity_id
_entity_poly.type
_entity_poly.pdbx_seq_one_letter_code
_entity_poly.pdbx_strand_id
1 'polypeptide(L)'
;MPSTLSLITVVFPDPAGRRKAVAVWAFVAGLGALAGPVIGGLLVEHYGWRAGFWINVPVVVVTLAGTGWWVPESRHPRPGPGPPDRVGMGAVTCGMGALVWSIIQGPVRGWIDPAIGAGFILAVLAFALLPWWEKRHPAPLLPPRLFADRRFTAAVAALAWMFFALFGSLFLLTLYLQTQLHYAPAQTGLRLLPLAAALGAGAGASLLIAPRWGDRLTVTTGMLLVASGFGFLALAPPVSGYGPAVGYQLVAGFGAGLAAPPATEAVLGAVPGEQAGTGAAVNDLVREVGGALGIAVLGSLLAAHHAQAGAPRGPLPHSPPAGPCAALPAAPSVTFMNGLHTASWAAAAAALSAALIAAVGLPRHAGPAHPAAQPAHAPQLESEL
;
A
#
# COMPACT_ATOMS: atom_id res chain seq x y z
N MET A 1 9.97 2.72 5.05
CA MET A 1 9.51 3.51 6.23
C MET A 1 10.02 3.02 7.60
N PRO A 2 10.26 1.72 7.87
CA PRO A 2 10.59 1.28 9.24
C PRO A 2 11.93 1.78 9.78
N SER A 3 12.94 1.92 8.92
CA SER A 3 14.26 2.41 9.33
C SER A 3 14.22 3.84 9.86
N THR A 4 13.35 4.71 9.32
CA THR A 4 13.24 6.11 9.79
C THR A 4 12.55 6.20 11.15
N LEU A 5 11.51 5.39 11.39
CA LEU A 5 10.86 5.34 12.70
C LEU A 5 11.76 4.71 13.76
N SER A 6 12.49 3.64 13.41
CA SER A 6 13.49 3.04 14.29
C SER A 6 14.59 4.04 14.63
N LEU A 7 15.09 4.80 13.65
CA LEU A 7 16.09 5.84 13.89
C LEU A 7 15.58 6.93 14.84
N ILE A 8 14.32 7.37 14.71
CA ILE A 8 13.71 8.32 15.65
C ILE A 8 13.74 7.77 17.09
N THR A 9 13.49 6.47 17.28
CA THR A 9 13.53 5.85 18.63
C THR A 9 14.94 5.77 19.21
N VAL A 10 15.98 5.69 18.37
CA VAL A 10 17.39 5.67 18.78
C VAL A 10 17.91 7.08 19.07
N VAL A 11 17.57 8.06 18.22
CA VAL A 11 18.04 9.45 18.33
C VAL A 11 17.33 10.20 19.46
N PHE A 12 16.06 9.91 19.72
CA PHE A 12 15.27 10.53 20.79
C PHE A 12 14.88 9.51 21.87
N PRO A 13 15.78 9.22 22.83
CA PRO A 13 15.50 8.26 23.90
C PRO A 13 14.43 8.76 24.89
N ASP A 14 14.26 10.09 25.04
CA ASP A 14 13.23 10.67 25.89
C ASP A 14 11.81 10.46 25.31
N PRO A 15 10.84 9.98 26.11
CA PRO A 15 9.46 9.76 25.65
C PRO A 15 8.76 11.02 25.10
N ALA A 16 9.01 12.21 25.66
CA ALA A 16 8.38 13.44 25.19
C ALA A 16 9.01 13.92 23.87
N GLY A 17 10.34 13.88 23.76
CA GLY A 17 11.08 14.15 22.53
C GLY A 17 10.66 13.20 21.39
N ARG A 18 10.55 11.91 21.68
CA ARG A 18 10.10 10.89 20.71
C ARG A 18 8.70 11.15 20.19
N ARG A 19 7.74 11.46 21.07
CA ARG A 19 6.36 11.82 20.65
C ARG A 19 6.35 13.02 19.72
N LYS A 20 7.14 14.05 20.01
CA LYS A 20 7.27 15.24 19.16
C LYS A 20 7.88 14.89 17.79
N ALA A 21 8.95 14.08 17.77
CA ALA A 21 9.59 13.66 16.53
C ALA A 21 8.65 12.81 15.65
N VAL A 22 7.92 11.87 16.24
CA VAL A 22 6.90 11.07 15.54
C VAL A 22 5.78 11.96 15.00
N ALA A 23 5.33 12.96 15.75
CA ALA A 23 4.32 13.90 15.29
C ALA A 23 4.79 14.73 14.08
N VAL A 24 6.04 15.23 14.10
CA VAL A 24 6.63 15.94 12.96
C VAL A 24 6.76 15.00 11.75
N TRP A 25 7.23 13.77 11.96
CA TRP A 25 7.34 12.77 10.90
C TRP A 25 5.97 12.47 10.26
N ALA A 26 4.94 12.27 11.07
CA ALA A 26 3.58 12.02 10.59
C ALA A 26 3.00 13.24 9.86
N PHE A 27 3.28 14.45 10.35
CA PHE A 27 2.89 15.71 9.69
C PHE A 27 3.51 15.84 8.30
N VAL A 28 4.82 15.58 8.16
CA VAL A 28 5.52 15.63 6.86
C VAL A 28 4.96 14.56 5.91
N ALA A 29 4.71 13.34 6.40
CA ALA A 29 4.10 12.28 5.60
C ALA A 29 2.68 12.67 5.12
N GLY A 30 1.86 13.26 5.99
CA GLY A 30 0.53 13.76 5.65
C GLY A 30 0.57 14.92 4.65
N LEU A 31 1.52 15.85 4.81
CA LEU A 31 1.74 16.93 3.86
C LEU A 31 2.11 16.40 2.48
N GLY A 32 2.97 15.38 2.42
CA GLY A 32 3.32 14.68 1.18
C GLY A 32 2.10 14.02 0.52
N ALA A 33 1.22 13.39 1.30
CA ALA A 33 -0.01 12.78 0.79
C ALA A 33 -1.00 13.82 0.21
N LEU A 34 -1.08 15.02 0.81
CA LEU A 34 -1.92 16.12 0.34
C LEU A 34 -1.32 16.85 -0.86
N ALA A 35 -0.02 17.18 -0.79
CA ALA A 35 0.68 17.94 -1.81
C ALA A 35 1.03 17.10 -3.04
N GLY A 36 1.24 15.79 -2.86
CA GLY A 36 1.65 14.85 -3.91
C GLY A 36 0.78 14.90 -5.16
N PRO A 37 -0.56 14.72 -5.06
CA PRO A 37 -1.45 14.82 -6.21
C PRO A 37 -1.41 16.19 -6.91
N VAL A 38 -1.30 17.28 -6.15
CA VAL A 38 -1.28 18.65 -6.69
C VAL A 38 0.03 18.93 -7.43
N ILE A 39 1.17 18.66 -6.78
CA ILE A 39 2.50 18.84 -7.38
C ILE A 39 2.67 17.89 -8.56
N GLY A 40 2.29 16.63 -8.41
CA GLY A 40 2.33 15.63 -9.48
C GLY A 40 1.47 16.03 -10.67
N GLY A 41 0.24 16.49 -10.45
CA GLY A 41 -0.64 16.99 -11.50
C GLY A 41 -0.05 18.19 -12.25
N LEU A 42 0.49 19.17 -11.52
CA LEU A 42 1.14 20.34 -12.11
C LEU A 42 2.37 19.97 -12.96
N LEU A 43 3.20 19.05 -12.47
CA LEU A 43 4.39 18.58 -13.18
C LEU A 43 4.00 17.85 -14.47
N VAL A 44 3.01 16.96 -14.40
CA VAL A 44 2.55 16.21 -15.56
C VAL A 44 1.96 17.15 -16.61
N GLU A 45 1.20 18.16 -16.19
CA GLU A 45 0.57 19.12 -17.11
C GLU A 45 1.59 20.01 -17.83
N HIS A 46 2.61 20.52 -17.13
CA HIS A 46 3.54 21.52 -17.70
C HIS A 46 4.82 20.90 -18.27
N TYR A 47 5.30 19.80 -17.69
CA TYR A 47 6.60 19.20 -18.01
C TYR A 47 6.51 17.72 -18.45
N GLY A 48 5.29 17.20 -18.53
CA GLY A 48 5.02 15.80 -18.89
C GLY A 48 5.33 14.81 -17.77
N TRP A 49 4.94 13.56 -18.00
CA TRP A 49 5.05 12.48 -17.01
C TRP A 49 6.49 12.22 -16.52
N ARG A 50 7.50 12.51 -17.36
CA ARG A 50 8.92 12.33 -17.02
C ARG A 50 9.35 13.22 -15.85
N ALA A 51 8.76 14.41 -15.73
CA ALA A 51 9.08 15.35 -14.66
C ALA A 51 8.72 14.81 -13.27
N GLY A 52 7.68 13.97 -13.17
CA GLY A 52 7.33 13.25 -11.95
C GLY A 52 8.43 12.30 -11.46
N PHE A 53 9.31 11.81 -12.35
CA PHE A 53 10.49 11.05 -11.95
C PHE A 53 11.66 11.97 -11.57
N TRP A 54 11.89 13.02 -12.37
CA TRP A 54 12.99 13.95 -12.16
C TRP A 54 12.88 14.73 -10.85
N ILE A 55 11.67 15.06 -10.38
CA ILE A 55 11.50 15.74 -9.08
C ILE A 55 12.02 14.91 -7.89
N ASN A 56 12.06 13.58 -8.00
CA ASN A 56 12.60 12.74 -6.94
C ASN A 56 14.12 12.90 -6.81
N VAL A 57 14.84 13.18 -7.90
CA VAL A 57 16.31 13.31 -7.92
C VAL A 57 16.81 14.38 -6.95
N PRO A 58 16.38 15.67 -7.02
CA PRO A 58 16.82 16.68 -6.08
C PRO A 58 16.39 16.36 -4.64
N VAL A 59 15.19 15.80 -4.44
CA VAL A 59 14.71 15.40 -3.10
C VAL A 59 15.62 14.33 -2.50
N VAL A 60 16.01 13.31 -3.29
CA VAL A 60 16.94 12.26 -2.86
C VAL A 60 18.31 12.84 -2.55
N VAL A 61 18.85 13.71 -3.39
CA VAL A 61 20.16 14.35 -3.16
C VAL A 61 20.17 15.14 -1.85
N VAL A 62 19.17 15.99 -1.63
CA VAL A 62 19.03 16.78 -0.39
C VAL A 62 18.89 15.86 0.83
N THR A 63 18.08 14.80 0.71
CA THR A 63 17.86 13.85 1.81
C THR A 63 19.13 13.06 2.15
N LEU A 64 19.89 12.61 1.14
CA LEU A 64 21.16 11.91 1.33
C LEU A 64 22.22 12.82 1.95
N ALA A 65 22.34 14.06 1.47
CA ALA A 65 23.25 15.05 2.03
C ALA A 65 22.90 15.36 3.50
N GLY A 66 21.63 15.61 3.80
CA GLY A 66 21.16 15.84 5.16
C GLY A 66 21.35 14.62 6.07
N THR A 67 21.14 13.41 5.55
CA THR A 67 21.43 12.17 6.30
C THR A 67 22.91 12.07 6.64
N GLY A 68 23.80 12.32 5.67
CA GLY A 68 25.25 12.26 5.91
C GLY A 68 25.78 13.29 6.90
N TRP A 69 25.08 14.42 7.08
CA TRP A 69 25.49 15.47 8.03
C TRP A 69 24.84 15.36 9.41
N TRP A 70 23.60 14.89 9.50
CA TRP A 70 22.82 14.96 10.75
C TRP A 70 22.49 13.61 11.37
N VAL A 71 22.55 12.51 10.60
CA VAL A 71 22.17 11.20 11.12
C VAL A 71 23.41 10.49 11.67
N PRO A 72 23.44 10.15 12.98
CA PRO A 72 24.51 9.33 13.53
C PRO A 72 24.50 7.94 12.91
N GLU A 73 25.67 7.34 12.75
CA GLU A 73 25.80 5.96 12.29
C GLU A 73 25.10 5.02 13.30
N SER A 74 24.09 4.29 12.84
CA SER A 74 23.32 3.34 13.65
C SER A 74 23.74 1.93 13.31
N ARG A 75 24.71 1.39 14.06
CA ARG A 75 25.15 -0.02 13.93
C ARG A 75 24.35 -0.92 14.86
N HIS A 76 23.82 -2.02 14.33
CA HIS A 76 23.33 -3.13 15.14
C HIS A 76 24.50 -3.71 15.97
N PRO A 77 24.43 -3.72 17.32
CA PRO A 77 25.52 -4.19 18.18
C PRO A 77 25.88 -5.67 18.01
N ARG A 78 24.98 -6.44 17.39
CA ARG A 78 25.15 -7.86 17.08
C ARG A 78 24.62 -8.12 15.68
N PRO A 79 25.48 -8.29 14.66
CA PRO A 79 25.07 -8.85 13.38
C PRO A 79 24.40 -10.20 13.63
N GLY A 80 23.29 -10.47 12.94
CA GLY A 80 22.64 -11.78 13.00
C GLY A 80 23.59 -12.92 12.59
N PRO A 81 23.27 -14.18 12.91
CA PRO A 81 24.20 -15.32 12.89
C PRO A 81 24.67 -15.78 11.49
N GLY A 82 24.48 -15.00 10.43
CA GLY A 82 24.89 -15.40 9.08
C GLY A 82 24.77 -14.31 8.02
N PRO A 83 25.26 -14.58 6.80
CA PRO A 83 25.10 -13.69 5.66
C PRO A 83 23.60 -13.49 5.33
N PRO A 84 23.23 -12.34 4.75
CA PRO A 84 21.85 -12.09 4.31
C PRO A 84 21.40 -13.15 3.30
N ASP A 85 20.15 -13.59 3.41
CA ASP A 85 19.55 -14.62 2.54
C ASP A 85 19.33 -14.10 1.12
N ARG A 86 20.38 -14.10 0.30
CA ARG A 86 20.34 -13.61 -1.09
C ARG A 86 19.42 -14.43 -1.98
N VAL A 87 19.32 -15.73 -1.71
CA VAL A 87 18.51 -16.66 -2.51
C VAL A 87 17.03 -16.44 -2.21
N GLY A 88 16.65 -16.35 -0.94
CA GLY A 88 15.28 -16.01 -0.53
C GLY A 88 14.86 -14.64 -1.04
N MET A 89 15.73 -13.63 -0.95
CA MET A 89 15.46 -12.30 -1.52
C MET A 89 15.21 -12.36 -3.03
N GLY A 90 16.06 -13.10 -3.77
CA GLY A 90 15.89 -13.29 -5.21
C GLY A 90 14.60 -14.02 -5.56
N ALA A 91 14.27 -15.09 -4.84
CA ALA A 91 13.04 -15.87 -5.05
C ALA A 91 11.79 -15.02 -4.80
N VAL A 92 11.72 -14.27 -3.70
CA VAL A 92 10.59 -13.38 -3.39
C VAL A 92 10.46 -12.29 -4.46
N THR A 93 11.58 -11.67 -4.85
CA THR A 93 11.60 -10.60 -5.85
C THR A 93 11.12 -11.09 -7.21
N CYS A 94 11.67 -12.21 -7.70
CA CYS A 94 11.29 -12.80 -8.97
C CYS A 94 9.86 -13.33 -8.95
N GLY A 95 9.46 -14.02 -7.88
CA GLY A 95 8.11 -14.57 -7.73
C GLY A 95 7.05 -13.48 -7.71
N MET A 96 7.28 -12.41 -6.93
CA MET A 96 6.36 -11.28 -6.86
C MET A 96 6.34 -10.47 -8.15
N GLY A 97 7.51 -10.20 -8.73
CA GLY A 97 7.63 -9.51 -10.01
C GLY A 97 6.90 -10.24 -11.13
N ALA A 98 7.07 -11.56 -11.22
CA ALA A 98 6.38 -12.40 -12.20
C ALA A 98 4.86 -12.42 -11.98
N LEU A 99 4.41 -12.53 -10.72
CA LEU A 99 2.98 -12.51 -10.38
C LEU A 99 2.31 -11.21 -10.81
N VAL A 100 2.86 -10.07 -10.37
CA VAL A 100 2.32 -8.74 -10.66
C VAL A 100 2.39 -8.46 -12.16
N TRP A 101 3.49 -8.80 -12.82
CA TRP A 101 3.66 -8.63 -14.27
C TRP A 101 2.63 -9.44 -15.07
N SER A 102 2.42 -10.72 -14.74
CA SER A 102 1.44 -11.56 -15.42
C SER A 102 0.01 -11.04 -15.27
N ILE A 103 -0.34 -10.49 -14.11
CA ILE A 103 -1.67 -9.89 -13.88
C ILE A 103 -1.84 -8.59 -14.67
N ILE A 104 -0.83 -7.74 -14.72
CA ILE A 104 -0.87 -6.48 -15.47
C ILE A 104 -0.89 -6.72 -16.99
N GLN A 105 -0.13 -7.69 -17.48
CA GLN A 105 0.00 -7.97 -18.91
C GLN A 105 -1.07 -8.91 -19.45
N GLY A 106 -1.75 -9.69 -18.60
CA GLY A 106 -2.80 -10.62 -18.98
C GLY A 106 -3.91 -10.01 -19.87
N PRO A 107 -4.48 -8.84 -19.56
CA PRO A 107 -5.48 -8.19 -20.41
C PRO A 107 -4.94 -7.73 -21.77
N VAL A 108 -3.66 -7.36 -21.84
CA VAL A 108 -3.03 -6.82 -23.06
C VAL A 108 -2.61 -7.94 -23.99
N ARG A 109 -1.99 -9.00 -23.44
CA ARG A 109 -1.45 -10.15 -24.18
C ARG A 109 -2.45 -11.28 -24.36
N GLY A 110 -3.47 -11.33 -23.52
CA GLY A 110 -4.41 -12.43 -23.41
C GLY A 110 -4.00 -13.44 -22.33
N TRP A 111 -4.98 -13.94 -21.59
CA TRP A 111 -4.75 -14.86 -20.46
C TRP A 111 -4.21 -16.24 -20.88
N ILE A 112 -4.28 -16.57 -22.18
CA ILE A 112 -3.80 -17.85 -22.75
C ILE A 112 -2.36 -17.70 -23.30
N ASP A 113 -1.77 -16.50 -23.27
CA ASP A 113 -0.40 -16.29 -23.73
C ASP A 113 0.59 -17.15 -22.90
N PRO A 114 1.45 -17.97 -23.54
CA PRO A 114 2.44 -18.81 -22.86
C PRO A 114 3.35 -18.06 -21.90
N ALA A 115 3.70 -16.79 -22.18
CA ALA A 115 4.51 -15.96 -21.31
C ALA A 115 3.78 -15.59 -20.01
N ILE A 116 2.46 -15.36 -20.08
CA ILE A 116 1.62 -15.09 -18.90
C ILE A 116 1.55 -16.35 -18.03
N GLY A 117 1.33 -17.51 -18.66
CA GLY A 117 1.36 -18.82 -18.00
C GLY A 117 2.71 -19.10 -17.33
N ALA A 118 3.83 -18.86 -18.03
CA ALA A 118 5.17 -19.01 -17.48
C ALA A 118 5.42 -18.09 -16.28
N GLY A 119 4.95 -16.85 -16.31
CA GLY A 119 5.05 -15.93 -15.18
C GLY A 119 4.25 -16.39 -13.95
N PHE A 120 3.04 -16.92 -14.14
CA PHE A 120 2.27 -17.52 -13.03
C PHE A 120 2.94 -18.77 -12.47
N ILE A 121 3.47 -19.64 -13.32
CA ILE A 121 4.22 -20.82 -12.90
C ILE A 121 5.46 -20.40 -12.10
N LEU A 122 6.22 -19.41 -12.57
CA LEU A 122 7.39 -18.89 -11.88
C LEU A 122 7.02 -18.33 -10.49
N ALA A 123 5.93 -17.57 -10.40
CA ALA A 123 5.41 -17.07 -9.12
C ALA A 123 5.04 -18.22 -8.16
N VAL A 124 4.28 -19.20 -8.63
CA VAL A 124 3.87 -20.36 -7.83
C VAL A 124 5.08 -21.15 -7.34
N LEU A 125 6.05 -21.43 -8.23
CA LEU A 125 7.27 -22.15 -7.87
C LEU A 125 8.10 -21.36 -6.84
N ALA A 126 8.29 -20.06 -7.06
CA ALA A 126 9.04 -19.22 -6.14
C ALA A 126 8.41 -19.22 -4.74
N PHE A 127 7.10 -19.03 -4.62
CA PHE A 127 6.41 -19.00 -3.33
C PHE A 127 6.23 -20.39 -2.70
N ALA A 128 6.14 -21.46 -3.49
CA ALA A 128 6.05 -22.83 -2.97
C ALA A 128 7.40 -23.34 -2.44
N LEU A 129 8.50 -22.95 -3.08
CA LEU A 129 9.86 -23.34 -2.68
C LEU A 129 10.42 -22.48 -1.52
N LEU A 130 9.92 -21.25 -1.37
CA LEU A 130 10.41 -20.32 -0.35
C LEU A 130 10.30 -20.88 1.09
N PRO A 131 9.16 -21.45 1.56
CA PRO A 131 9.07 -22.02 2.90
C PRO A 131 10.05 -23.18 3.14
N TRP A 132 10.39 -23.94 2.10
CA TRP A 132 11.35 -25.04 2.16
C TRP A 132 12.78 -24.52 2.29
N TRP A 133 13.11 -23.45 1.57
CA TRP A 133 14.39 -22.75 1.67
C TRP A 133 14.57 -22.06 3.04
N GLU A 134 13.57 -21.26 3.43
CA GLU A 134 13.53 -20.50 4.70
C GLU A 134 13.69 -21.41 5.92
N LYS A 135 13.13 -22.63 5.90
CA LYS A 135 13.30 -23.60 6.99
C LYS A 135 14.74 -24.08 7.17
N ARG A 136 15.59 -23.97 6.15
CA ARG A 136 16.99 -24.44 6.18
C ARG A 136 18.02 -23.32 6.30
N HIS A 137 17.63 -22.07 6.04
CA HIS A 137 18.55 -20.95 6.11
C HIS A 137 18.79 -20.54 7.58
N PRO A 138 20.05 -20.29 8.02
CA PRO A 138 20.37 -19.90 9.39
C PRO A 138 19.87 -18.49 9.77
N ALA A 139 19.54 -17.67 8.77
CA ALA A 139 18.95 -16.34 8.93
C ALA A 139 17.76 -16.19 7.94
N PRO A 140 16.58 -16.76 8.24
CA PRO A 140 15.40 -16.68 7.37
C PRO A 140 14.89 -15.24 7.24
N LEU A 141 14.51 -14.82 6.04
CA LEU A 141 13.91 -13.51 5.80
C LEU A 141 12.51 -13.43 6.40
N LEU A 142 11.74 -14.50 6.25
CA LEU A 142 10.33 -14.61 6.58
C LEU A 142 10.07 -15.93 7.32
N PRO A 143 10.31 -15.96 8.65
CA PRO A 143 10.14 -17.16 9.46
C PRO A 143 8.77 -17.79 9.19
N PRO A 144 8.68 -19.01 8.62
CA PRO A 144 7.40 -19.59 8.20
C PRO A 144 6.44 -19.84 9.37
N ARG A 145 6.95 -19.79 10.61
CA ARG A 145 6.16 -19.83 11.84
C ARG A 145 5.27 -18.60 12.03
N LEU A 146 5.64 -17.43 11.49
CA LEU A 146 4.81 -16.22 11.55
C LEU A 146 3.51 -16.40 10.76
N PHE A 147 3.58 -16.96 9.55
CA PHE A 147 2.40 -17.25 8.73
C PHE A 147 1.57 -18.43 9.22
N ALA A 148 2.12 -19.28 10.10
CA ALA A 148 1.35 -20.30 10.79
C ALA A 148 0.39 -19.70 11.84
N ASP A 149 0.67 -18.49 12.34
CA ASP A 149 -0.25 -17.76 13.21
C ASP A 149 -1.41 -17.18 12.38
N ARG A 150 -2.61 -17.69 12.67
CA ARG A 150 -3.85 -17.25 12.00
C ARG A 150 -4.11 -15.75 12.19
N ARG A 151 -3.68 -15.15 13.30
CA ARG A 151 -3.83 -13.70 13.56
C ARG A 151 -2.92 -12.89 12.66
N PHE A 152 -1.65 -13.28 12.55
CA PHE A 152 -0.69 -12.64 11.66
C PHE A 152 -1.15 -12.73 10.20
N THR A 153 -1.51 -13.93 9.75
CA THR A 153 -1.99 -14.15 8.38
C THR A 153 -3.29 -13.39 8.09
N ALA A 154 -4.23 -13.34 9.03
CA ALA A 154 -5.44 -12.54 8.86
C ALA A 154 -5.16 -11.03 8.83
N ALA A 155 -4.26 -10.52 9.68
CA ALA A 155 -3.86 -9.11 9.68
C ALA A 155 -3.19 -8.72 8.35
N VAL A 156 -2.25 -9.55 7.88
CA VAL A 156 -1.60 -9.39 6.56
C VAL A 156 -2.62 -9.42 5.43
N ALA A 157 -3.56 -10.37 5.43
CA ALA A 157 -4.59 -10.45 4.41
C ALA A 157 -5.52 -9.24 4.41
N ALA A 158 -6.00 -8.80 5.58
CA ALA A 158 -6.84 -7.61 5.71
C ALA A 158 -6.11 -6.35 5.20
N LEU A 159 -4.82 -6.22 5.52
CA LEU A 159 -3.98 -5.13 5.04
C LEU A 159 -3.81 -5.17 3.51
N ALA A 160 -3.56 -6.35 2.93
CA ALA A 160 -3.44 -6.53 1.48
C ALA A 160 -4.71 -6.07 0.75
N TRP A 161 -5.88 -6.53 1.21
CA TRP A 161 -7.17 -6.17 0.63
C TRP A 161 -7.51 -4.69 0.81
N MET A 162 -7.12 -4.09 1.94
CA MET A 162 -7.26 -2.65 2.18
C MET A 162 -6.48 -1.84 1.15
N PHE A 163 -5.19 -2.16 0.94
CA PHE A 163 -4.36 -1.44 -0.02
C PHE A 163 -4.71 -1.73 -1.48
N PHE A 164 -5.19 -2.94 -1.77
CA PHE A 164 -5.83 -3.27 -3.04
C PHE A 164 -7.00 -2.34 -3.35
N ALA A 165 -7.93 -2.19 -2.40
CA ALA A 165 -9.07 -1.31 -2.56
C ALA A 165 -8.62 0.16 -2.68
N LEU A 166 -7.73 0.63 -1.82
CA LEU A 166 -7.29 2.03 -1.77
C LEU A 166 -6.53 2.49 -3.02
N PHE A 167 -5.51 1.77 -3.46
CA PHE A 167 -4.73 2.20 -4.62
C PHE A 167 -5.44 1.90 -5.95
N GLY A 168 -6.14 0.77 -6.03
CA GLY A 168 -6.95 0.46 -7.20
C GLY A 168 -8.05 1.50 -7.42
N SER A 169 -8.67 1.99 -6.36
CA SER A 169 -9.66 3.06 -6.46
C SER A 169 -9.09 4.43 -6.75
N LEU A 170 -7.92 4.77 -6.19
CA LEU A 170 -7.23 6.01 -6.57
C LEU A 170 -6.95 6.04 -8.08
N PHE A 171 -6.59 4.88 -8.66
CA PHE A 171 -6.43 4.73 -10.11
C PHE A 171 -7.76 4.91 -10.86
N LEU A 172 -8.83 4.19 -10.47
CA LEU A 172 -10.16 4.34 -11.07
C LEU A 172 -10.68 5.78 -11.00
N LEU A 173 -10.49 6.44 -9.85
CA LEU A 173 -10.90 7.80 -9.59
C LEU A 173 -10.14 8.79 -10.47
N THR A 174 -8.83 8.61 -10.62
CA THR A 174 -7.99 9.42 -11.51
C THR A 174 -8.46 9.28 -12.96
N LEU A 175 -8.74 8.06 -13.41
CA LEU A 175 -9.32 7.81 -14.73
C LEU A 175 -10.69 8.49 -14.85
N TYR A 176 -11.60 8.30 -13.92
CA TYR A 176 -12.92 8.96 -13.94
C TYR A 176 -12.81 10.49 -14.08
N LEU A 177 -11.94 11.13 -13.30
CA LEU A 177 -11.75 12.57 -13.35
C LEU A 177 -11.17 13.05 -14.70
N GLN A 178 -10.24 12.30 -15.31
CA GLN A 178 -9.56 12.72 -16.54
C GLN A 178 -10.26 12.25 -17.83
N THR A 179 -10.74 11.01 -17.87
CA THR A 179 -11.32 10.42 -19.08
C THR A 179 -12.83 10.66 -19.20
N GLN A 180 -13.57 10.63 -18.08
CA GLN A 180 -15.02 10.88 -18.09
C GLN A 180 -15.36 12.36 -17.90
N LEU A 181 -14.71 13.02 -16.93
CA LEU A 181 -14.98 14.44 -16.62
C LEU A 181 -14.07 15.42 -17.36
N HIS A 182 -13.12 14.91 -18.15
CA HIS A 182 -12.22 15.71 -18.99
C HIS A 182 -11.40 16.76 -18.22
N TYR A 183 -11.10 16.51 -16.94
CA TYR A 183 -10.24 17.40 -16.17
C TYR A 183 -8.77 17.27 -16.58
N ALA A 184 -8.08 18.41 -16.60
CA ALA A 184 -6.63 18.45 -16.78
C ALA A 184 -5.88 17.80 -15.60
N PRO A 185 -4.63 17.35 -15.77
CA PRO A 185 -3.88 16.69 -14.69
C PRO A 185 -3.75 17.49 -13.39
N ALA A 186 -3.47 18.81 -13.46
CA ALA A 186 -3.40 19.66 -12.26
C ALA A 186 -4.78 19.80 -11.59
N GLN A 187 -5.83 19.90 -12.41
CA GLN A 187 -7.22 19.93 -11.96
C GLN A 187 -7.66 18.64 -11.26
N THR A 188 -7.20 17.48 -11.75
CA THR A 188 -7.40 16.19 -11.09
C THR A 188 -6.65 16.13 -9.76
N GLY A 189 -5.39 16.58 -9.72
CA GLY A 189 -4.61 16.67 -8.50
C GLY A 189 -5.30 17.47 -7.39
N LEU A 190 -5.83 18.65 -7.74
CA LEU A 190 -6.59 19.49 -6.80
C LEU A 190 -7.87 18.80 -6.32
N ARG A 191 -8.58 18.10 -7.22
CA ARG A 191 -9.80 17.37 -6.90
C ARG A 191 -9.56 16.07 -6.14
N LEU A 192 -8.32 15.65 -5.93
CA LEU A 192 -7.97 14.54 -5.04
C LEU A 192 -7.76 15.00 -3.59
N LEU A 193 -7.72 16.31 -3.32
CA LEU A 193 -7.55 16.84 -1.96
C LEU A 193 -8.61 16.37 -0.95
N PRO A 194 -9.92 16.25 -1.29
CA PRO A 194 -10.91 15.75 -0.34
C PRO A 194 -10.59 14.34 0.17
N LEU A 195 -10.01 13.47 -0.69
CA LEU A 195 -9.59 12.13 -0.29
C LEU A 195 -8.48 12.20 0.75
N ALA A 196 -7.45 13.00 0.48
CA ALA A 196 -6.30 13.16 1.37
C ALA A 196 -6.71 13.81 2.71
N ALA A 197 -7.60 14.79 2.68
CA ALA A 197 -8.17 15.40 3.89
C ALA A 197 -8.98 14.38 4.72
N ALA A 198 -9.83 13.59 4.06
CA ALA A 198 -10.62 12.56 4.72
C ALA A 198 -9.74 11.45 5.31
N LEU A 199 -8.71 11.00 4.58
CA LEU A 199 -7.68 10.07 5.08
C LEU A 199 -7.01 10.60 6.35
N GLY A 200 -6.58 11.87 6.34
CA GLY A 200 -5.98 12.52 7.51
C GLY A 200 -6.94 12.61 8.69
N ALA A 201 -8.19 13.01 8.45
CA ALA A 201 -9.23 13.07 9.48
C ALA A 201 -9.53 11.69 10.08
N GLY A 202 -9.63 10.65 9.24
CA GLY A 202 -9.82 9.27 9.67
C GLY A 202 -8.66 8.76 10.52
N ALA A 203 -7.41 9.04 10.11
CA ALA A 203 -6.23 8.68 10.87
C ALA A 203 -6.19 9.37 12.24
N GLY A 204 -6.54 10.66 12.30
CA GLY A 204 -6.69 11.37 13.56
C GLY A 204 -7.80 10.79 14.45
N ALA A 205 -8.95 10.44 13.87
CA ALA A 205 -10.04 9.79 14.58
C ALA A 205 -9.64 8.42 15.12
N SER A 206 -8.82 7.67 14.38
CA SER A 206 -8.29 6.36 14.79
C SER A 206 -7.56 6.43 16.13
N LEU A 207 -6.77 7.48 16.37
CA LEU A 207 -6.07 7.69 17.65
C LEU A 207 -7.01 7.82 18.86
N LEU A 208 -8.25 8.28 18.65
CA LEU A 208 -9.24 8.46 19.70
C LEU A 208 -10.18 7.27 19.86
N ILE A 209 -10.43 6.56 18.75
CA ILE A 209 -11.40 5.46 18.65
C ILE A 209 -10.73 4.11 18.94
N ALA A 210 -9.57 3.83 18.38
CA ALA A 210 -8.88 2.54 18.54
C ALA A 210 -8.63 2.16 20.02
N PRO A 211 -8.18 3.08 20.90
CA PRO A 211 -8.00 2.75 22.32
C PRO A 211 -9.30 2.42 23.07
N ARG A 212 -10.46 2.89 22.57
CA ARG A 212 -11.76 2.70 23.23
C ARG A 212 -12.55 1.51 22.66
N TRP A 213 -12.51 1.34 21.34
CA TRP A 213 -13.29 0.31 20.63
C TRP A 213 -12.44 -0.92 20.31
N GLY A 214 -11.13 -0.82 20.41
CA GLY A 214 -10.19 -1.86 20.03
C GLY A 214 -9.93 -1.91 18.52
N ASP A 215 -8.81 -2.53 18.15
CA ASP A 215 -8.33 -2.56 16.77
C ASP A 215 -9.29 -3.29 15.84
N ARG A 216 -9.83 -4.43 16.28
CA ARG A 216 -10.77 -5.22 15.51
C ARG A 216 -11.99 -4.41 15.07
N LEU A 217 -12.64 -3.71 15.99
CA LEU A 217 -13.83 -2.92 15.64
C LEU A 217 -13.46 -1.73 14.77
N THR A 218 -12.36 -1.04 15.08
CA THR A 218 -11.91 0.15 14.34
C THR A 218 -11.53 -0.16 12.90
N VAL A 219 -10.79 -1.26 12.67
CA VAL A 219 -10.44 -1.70 11.31
C VAL A 219 -11.67 -2.18 10.54
N THR A 220 -12.55 -2.94 11.19
CA THR A 220 -13.77 -3.45 10.56
C THR A 220 -14.69 -2.30 10.13
N THR A 221 -14.93 -1.32 11.00
CA THR A 221 -15.78 -0.16 10.66
C THR A 221 -15.14 0.70 9.57
N GLY A 222 -13.83 0.92 9.62
CA GLY A 222 -13.11 1.62 8.56
C GLY A 222 -13.24 0.92 7.21
N MET A 223 -13.12 -0.41 7.16
CA MET A 223 -13.28 -1.18 5.92
C MET A 223 -14.73 -1.21 5.40
N LEU A 224 -15.72 -1.22 6.29
CA LEU A 224 -17.13 -1.04 5.91
C LEU A 224 -17.39 0.35 5.31
N LEU A 225 -16.74 1.40 5.83
CA LEU A 225 -16.80 2.74 5.26
C LEU A 225 -16.11 2.81 3.89
N VAL A 226 -14.97 2.13 3.72
CA VAL A 226 -14.35 2.00 2.39
C VAL A 226 -15.31 1.32 1.40
N ALA A 227 -15.93 0.21 1.81
CA ALA A 227 -16.91 -0.50 0.97
C ALA A 227 -18.13 0.36 0.62
N SER A 228 -18.68 1.11 1.59
CA SER A 228 -19.83 1.99 1.35
C SER A 228 -19.46 3.19 0.47
N GLY A 229 -18.24 3.72 0.60
CA GLY A 229 -17.72 4.76 -0.28
C GLY A 229 -17.71 4.34 -1.75
N PHE A 230 -17.36 3.09 -2.05
CA PHE A 230 -17.47 2.55 -3.42
C PHE A 230 -18.89 2.53 -3.96
N GLY A 231 -19.90 2.48 -3.08
CA GLY A 231 -21.30 2.60 -3.47
C GLY A 231 -21.59 3.91 -4.23
N PHE A 232 -20.90 5.00 -3.90
CA PHE A 232 -21.06 6.27 -4.62
C PHE A 232 -20.60 6.17 -6.07
N LEU A 233 -19.48 5.49 -6.34
CA LEU A 233 -18.98 5.28 -7.71
C LEU A 233 -19.75 4.17 -8.44
N ALA A 234 -20.13 3.10 -7.74
CA ALA A 234 -20.82 1.95 -8.32
C ALA A 234 -22.28 2.25 -8.73
N LEU A 235 -22.91 3.22 -8.07
CA LEU A 235 -24.29 3.66 -8.33
C LEU A 235 -24.34 5.01 -9.06
N ALA A 236 -23.20 5.52 -9.52
CA ALA A 236 -23.15 6.80 -10.21
C ALA A 236 -23.98 6.75 -11.51
N PRO A 237 -24.82 7.76 -11.80
CA PRO A 237 -25.48 7.83 -13.10
C PRO A 237 -24.46 7.90 -14.26
N PRO A 238 -24.76 7.35 -15.45
CA PRO A 238 -23.86 7.38 -16.59
C PRO A 238 -23.42 8.81 -16.99
N VAL A 239 -24.32 9.77 -16.78
CA VAL A 239 -24.04 11.21 -16.85
C VAL A 239 -23.98 11.71 -15.41
N SER A 240 -22.78 11.69 -14.84
CA SER A 240 -22.50 12.16 -13.48
C SER A 240 -21.40 13.21 -13.52
N GLY A 241 -21.52 14.22 -12.67
CA GLY A 241 -20.47 15.20 -12.43
C GLY A 241 -19.51 14.74 -11.33
N TYR A 242 -18.79 15.68 -10.71
CA TYR A 242 -17.83 15.38 -9.64
C TYR A 242 -18.45 14.88 -8.31
N GLY A 243 -19.77 14.98 -8.13
CA GLY A 243 -20.46 14.63 -6.87
C GLY A 243 -20.20 13.21 -6.35
N PRO A 244 -20.40 12.14 -7.16
CA PRO A 244 -20.10 10.76 -6.76
C PRO A 244 -18.65 10.55 -6.33
N ALA A 245 -17.70 11.20 -7.03
CA ALA A 245 -16.29 11.17 -6.66
C ALA A 245 -16.07 11.79 -5.27
N VAL A 246 -16.66 12.95 -4.97
CA VAL A 246 -16.56 13.57 -3.63
C VAL A 246 -17.14 12.66 -2.55
N GLY A 247 -18.31 12.06 -2.79
CA GLY A 247 -18.93 11.12 -1.84
C GLY A 247 -18.02 9.94 -1.52
N TYR A 248 -17.44 9.31 -2.56
CA TYR A 248 -16.43 8.27 -2.40
C TYR A 248 -15.21 8.79 -1.61
N GLN A 249 -14.65 9.94 -1.99
CA GLN A 249 -13.43 10.49 -1.39
C GLN A 249 -13.59 10.75 0.11
N LEU A 250 -14.72 11.32 0.52
CA LEU A 250 -14.99 11.61 1.92
C LEU A 250 -15.23 10.34 2.74
N VAL A 251 -16.07 9.43 2.24
CA VAL A 251 -16.47 8.23 3.00
C VAL A 251 -15.37 7.17 3.00
N ALA A 252 -14.85 6.80 1.82
CA ALA A 252 -13.79 5.81 1.71
C ALA A 252 -12.45 6.35 2.22
N GLY A 253 -12.13 7.62 1.97
CA GLY A 253 -10.93 8.26 2.51
C GLY A 253 -10.92 8.23 4.04
N PHE A 254 -12.01 8.64 4.68
CA PHE A 254 -12.13 8.58 6.14
C PHE A 254 -12.05 7.13 6.65
N GLY A 255 -12.75 6.19 6.02
CA GLY A 255 -12.71 4.78 6.38
C GLY A 255 -11.32 4.16 6.29
N ALA A 256 -10.59 4.43 5.22
CA ALA A 256 -9.22 3.97 5.04
C ALA A 256 -8.28 4.59 6.08
N GLY A 257 -8.41 5.89 6.35
CA GLY A 257 -7.65 6.57 7.39
C GLY A 257 -7.91 6.02 8.79
N LEU A 258 -9.17 5.67 9.08
CA LEU A 258 -9.58 5.09 10.36
C LEU A 258 -8.94 3.71 10.58
N ALA A 259 -8.88 2.88 9.54
CA ALA A 259 -8.41 1.50 9.62
C ALA A 259 -6.89 1.33 9.50
N ALA A 260 -6.20 2.18 8.72
CA ALA A 260 -4.80 1.93 8.39
C ALA A 260 -3.85 1.88 9.59
N PRO A 261 -3.92 2.82 10.56
CA PRO A 261 -3.04 2.81 11.73
C PRO A 261 -3.18 1.54 12.59
N PRO A 262 -4.37 1.15 13.10
CA PRO A 262 -4.50 -0.05 13.94
C PRO A 262 -4.26 -1.34 13.16
N ALA A 263 -4.55 -1.39 11.85
CA ALA A 263 -4.20 -2.54 11.02
C ALA A 263 -2.68 -2.72 10.92
N THR A 264 -1.94 -1.62 10.75
CA THR A 264 -0.47 -1.63 10.71
C THR A 264 0.10 -2.04 12.08
N GLU A 265 -0.45 -1.51 13.16
CA GLU A 265 -0.04 -1.86 14.53
C GLU A 265 -0.29 -3.34 14.83
N ALA A 266 -1.42 -3.90 14.40
CA ALA A 266 -1.73 -5.31 14.59
C ALA A 266 -0.74 -6.24 13.86
N VAL A 267 -0.27 -5.87 12.67
CA VAL A 267 0.76 -6.63 11.93
C VAL A 267 2.11 -6.53 12.65
N LEU A 268 2.52 -5.32 13.04
CA LEU A 268 3.80 -5.10 13.71
C LEU A 268 3.85 -5.71 15.12
N GLY A 269 2.75 -5.63 15.87
CA GLY A 269 2.62 -6.16 17.23
C GLY A 269 2.54 -7.68 17.30
N ALA A 270 2.22 -8.36 16.20
CA ALA A 270 2.22 -9.82 16.10
C ALA A 270 3.63 -10.42 15.91
N VAL A 271 4.65 -9.59 15.65
CA VAL A 271 6.03 -10.03 15.41
C VAL A 271 6.87 -9.80 16.67
N PRO A 272 7.68 -10.78 17.13
CA PRO A 272 8.59 -10.58 18.24
C PRO A 272 9.52 -9.39 18.02
N GLY A 273 9.86 -8.62 19.06
CA GLY A 273 10.65 -7.39 18.95
C GLY A 273 12.00 -7.57 18.24
N GLU A 274 12.62 -8.74 18.38
CA GLU A 274 13.87 -9.13 17.71
C GLU A 274 13.73 -9.23 16.17
N GLN A 275 12.50 -9.40 15.68
CA GLN A 275 12.15 -9.55 14.27
C GLN A 275 11.32 -8.37 13.74
N ALA A 276 11.24 -7.25 14.47
CA ALA A 276 10.45 -6.08 14.09
C ALA A 276 10.81 -5.55 12.68
N GLY A 277 12.07 -5.65 12.28
CA GLY A 277 12.52 -5.33 10.92
C GLY A 277 11.86 -6.19 9.84
N THR A 278 11.75 -7.50 10.07
CA THR A 278 11.03 -8.43 9.19
C THR A 278 9.54 -8.11 9.15
N GLY A 279 8.90 -7.87 10.31
CA GLY A 279 7.48 -7.53 10.37
C GLY A 279 7.14 -6.27 9.58
N ALA A 280 7.99 -5.25 9.67
CA ALA A 280 7.78 -4.03 8.89
C ALA A 280 8.10 -4.19 7.39
N ALA A 281 9.06 -5.03 7.02
CA ALA A 281 9.31 -5.38 5.63
C ALA A 281 8.10 -6.11 5.00
N VAL A 282 7.47 -7.03 5.74
CA VAL A 282 6.23 -7.69 5.31
C VAL A 282 5.11 -6.68 5.16
N ASN A 283 4.93 -5.80 6.14
CA ASN A 283 3.93 -4.75 6.07
C ASN A 283 4.11 -3.90 4.80
N ASP A 284 5.31 -3.38 4.54
CA ASP A 284 5.56 -2.58 3.33
C ASP A 284 5.36 -3.40 2.05
N LEU A 285 5.85 -4.64 1.98
CA LEU A 285 5.65 -5.52 0.82
C LEU A 285 4.16 -5.78 0.55
N VAL A 286 3.37 -6.07 1.58
CA VAL A 286 1.93 -6.33 1.47
C VAL A 286 1.19 -5.10 0.98
N ARG A 287 1.59 -3.90 1.42
CA ARG A 287 1.01 -2.63 0.96
C ARG A 287 1.26 -2.40 -0.52
N GLU A 288 2.52 -2.56 -0.95
CA GLU A 288 2.92 -2.34 -2.34
C GLU A 288 2.29 -3.38 -3.28
N VAL A 289 2.28 -4.65 -2.86
CA VAL A 289 1.71 -5.74 -3.65
C VAL A 289 0.19 -5.62 -3.71
N GLY A 290 -0.47 -5.40 -2.57
CA GLY A 290 -1.90 -5.14 -2.52
C GLY A 290 -2.27 -3.98 -3.45
N GLY A 291 -1.52 -2.88 -3.37
CA GLY A 291 -1.73 -1.71 -4.22
C GLY A 291 -1.55 -1.97 -5.71
N ALA A 292 -0.44 -2.61 -6.09
CA ALA A 292 -0.15 -2.96 -7.47
C ALA A 292 -1.21 -3.91 -8.05
N LEU A 293 -1.61 -4.93 -7.30
CA LEU A 293 -2.71 -5.83 -7.67
C LEU A 293 -4.04 -5.09 -7.81
N GLY A 294 -4.33 -4.13 -6.91
CA GLY A 294 -5.51 -3.28 -6.98
C GLY A 294 -5.59 -2.49 -8.28
N ILE A 295 -4.51 -1.79 -8.62
CA ILE A 295 -4.39 -1.04 -9.87
C ILE A 295 -4.54 -1.97 -11.08
N ALA A 296 -3.83 -3.11 -11.06
CA ALA A 296 -3.82 -4.05 -12.16
C ALA A 296 -5.21 -4.66 -12.40
N VAL A 297 -5.82 -5.26 -11.37
CA VAL A 297 -7.09 -5.98 -11.49
C VAL A 297 -8.25 -5.03 -11.79
N LEU A 298 -8.37 -3.92 -11.05
CA LEU A 298 -9.47 -2.98 -11.27
C LEU A 298 -9.33 -2.24 -12.60
N GLY A 299 -8.10 -1.89 -12.99
CA GLY A 299 -7.82 -1.34 -14.32
C GLY A 299 -8.10 -2.33 -15.44
N SER A 300 -7.82 -3.62 -15.23
CA SER A 300 -8.16 -4.70 -16.18
C SER A 300 -9.66 -4.86 -16.35
N LEU A 301 -10.43 -4.81 -15.26
CA LEU A 301 -11.89 -4.89 -15.31
C LEU A 301 -12.47 -3.72 -16.12
N LEU A 302 -11.98 -2.51 -15.87
CA LEU A 302 -12.34 -1.32 -16.64
C LEU A 302 -12.00 -1.49 -18.13
N ALA A 303 -10.78 -1.95 -18.44
CA ALA A 303 -10.31 -2.16 -19.82
C ALA A 303 -11.07 -3.29 -20.56
N ALA A 304 -11.48 -4.35 -19.86
CA ALA A 304 -12.20 -5.48 -20.46
C ALA A 304 -13.54 -5.04 -21.08
N HIS A 305 -14.25 -4.10 -20.45
CA HIS A 305 -15.49 -3.54 -21.00
C HIS A 305 -15.25 -2.72 -22.27
N HIS A 306 -14.09 -2.06 -22.41
CA HIS A 306 -13.71 -1.38 -23.65
C HIS A 306 -13.42 -2.37 -24.78
N ALA A 307 -12.75 -3.49 -24.49
CA ALA A 307 -12.44 -4.51 -25.48
C ALA A 307 -13.71 -5.21 -26.01
N GLN A 308 -14.72 -5.40 -25.17
CA GLN A 308 -16.01 -6.00 -25.55
C GLN A 308 -16.90 -5.06 -26.40
N ALA A 309 -16.71 -3.74 -26.30
CA ALA A 309 -17.49 -2.74 -27.04
C ALA A 309 -17.04 -2.54 -28.50
N GLY A 310 -16.09 -3.35 -29.01
CA GLY A 310 -15.73 -3.37 -30.43
C GLY A 310 -14.71 -2.32 -30.89
N ALA A 311 -13.83 -1.83 -30.01
CA ALA A 311 -12.70 -1.01 -30.44
C ALA A 311 -11.84 -1.80 -31.46
N PRO A 312 -11.55 -1.25 -32.66
CA PRO A 312 -10.91 -2.01 -33.73
C PRO A 312 -9.52 -2.48 -33.30
N ARG A 313 -9.29 -3.80 -33.44
CA ARG A 313 -7.97 -4.43 -33.36
C ARG A 313 -7.14 -4.07 -34.60
N GLY A 314 -6.73 -2.82 -34.72
CA GLY A 314 -5.75 -2.40 -35.73
C GLY A 314 -4.34 -2.87 -35.35
N PRO A 315 -3.44 -3.14 -36.32
CA PRO A 315 -2.05 -3.46 -36.03
C PRO A 315 -1.42 -2.28 -35.27
N LEU A 316 -0.89 -2.54 -34.07
CA LEU A 316 -0.14 -1.56 -33.31
C LEU A 316 1.09 -1.14 -34.14
N PRO A 317 1.35 0.16 -34.39
CA PRO A 317 2.66 0.57 -34.89
C PRO A 317 3.72 0.16 -33.87
N HIS A 318 4.89 -0.26 -34.35
CA HIS A 318 6.02 -0.88 -33.63
C HIS A 318 6.71 -0.02 -32.55
N SER A 319 5.97 0.86 -31.87
CA SER A 319 6.43 1.58 -30.69
C SER A 319 6.14 0.73 -29.45
N PRO A 320 7.11 0.56 -28.52
CA PRO A 320 6.87 -0.17 -27.29
C PRO A 320 5.71 0.47 -26.52
N PRO A 321 4.82 -0.31 -25.88
CA PRO A 321 3.73 0.24 -25.10
C PRO A 321 4.30 0.97 -23.89
N ALA A 322 4.18 2.30 -23.90
CA ALA A 322 4.55 3.16 -22.79
C ALA A 322 3.49 3.07 -21.68
N GLY A 323 3.55 1.99 -20.89
CA GLY A 323 2.85 1.85 -19.60
C GLY A 323 1.32 1.90 -19.64
N PRO A 324 0.67 1.85 -18.46
CA PRO A 324 -0.80 1.89 -18.31
C PRO A 324 -1.46 3.21 -18.76
N CYS A 325 -0.68 4.15 -19.30
CA CYS A 325 -1.10 5.49 -19.73
C CYS A 325 -1.31 5.60 -21.25
N ALA A 326 -1.37 4.49 -21.99
CA ALA A 326 -1.91 4.54 -23.34
C ALA A 326 -3.38 4.95 -23.24
N ALA A 327 -3.65 6.23 -23.53
CA ALA A 327 -4.97 6.82 -23.50
C ALA A 327 -5.96 5.89 -24.21
N LEU A 328 -6.88 5.32 -23.43
CA LEU A 328 -8.00 4.57 -23.97
C LEU A 328 -8.70 5.49 -24.98
N PRO A 329 -8.96 5.03 -26.22
CA PRO A 329 -9.72 5.83 -27.19
C PRO A 329 -11.03 6.23 -26.53
N ALA A 330 -11.41 7.51 -26.65
CA ALA A 330 -12.60 8.10 -26.03
C ALA A 330 -13.83 7.23 -26.31
N ALA A 331 -14.13 6.34 -25.37
CA ALA A 331 -15.28 5.47 -25.48
C ALA A 331 -16.53 6.32 -25.29
N PRO A 332 -17.70 5.90 -25.81
CA PRO A 332 -18.96 6.47 -25.38
C PRO A 332 -18.97 6.43 -23.85
N SER A 333 -19.23 7.57 -23.21
CA SER A 333 -19.22 7.78 -21.75
C SER A 333 -19.89 6.67 -20.94
N VAL A 334 -20.84 5.94 -21.56
CA VAL A 334 -21.55 4.78 -21.01
C VAL A 334 -20.65 3.54 -20.85
N THR A 335 -19.78 3.20 -21.82
CA THR A 335 -18.92 2.01 -21.74
C THR A 335 -17.89 2.16 -20.61
N PHE A 336 -17.30 3.35 -20.49
CA PHE A 336 -16.40 3.67 -19.40
C PHE A 336 -17.12 3.59 -18.04
N MET A 337 -18.37 4.07 -17.95
CA MET A 337 -19.17 3.95 -16.71
C MET A 337 -19.53 2.52 -16.35
N ASN A 338 -19.87 1.68 -17.33
CA ASN A 338 -20.10 0.26 -17.05
C ASN A 338 -18.85 -0.42 -16.48
N GLY A 339 -17.67 -0.14 -17.05
CA GLY A 339 -16.41 -0.65 -16.51
C GLY A 339 -16.06 -0.07 -15.13
N LEU A 340 -16.37 1.22 -14.90
CA LEU A 340 -16.20 1.84 -13.58
C LEU A 340 -17.12 1.19 -12.54
N HIS A 341 -18.37 0.91 -12.90
CA HIS A 341 -19.34 0.27 -11.99
C HIS A 341 -18.89 -1.14 -11.62
N THR A 342 -18.48 -1.97 -12.59
CA THR A 342 -18.02 -3.34 -12.30
C THR A 342 -16.75 -3.34 -11.47
N ALA A 343 -15.79 -2.46 -11.78
CA ALA A 343 -14.58 -2.31 -10.98
C ALA A 343 -14.89 -1.79 -9.57
N SER A 344 -15.85 -0.87 -9.41
CA SER A 344 -16.26 -0.34 -8.11
C SER A 344 -16.96 -1.41 -7.24
N TRP A 345 -17.79 -2.26 -7.83
CA TRP A 345 -18.39 -3.41 -7.12
C TRP A 345 -17.35 -4.44 -6.70
N ALA A 346 -16.37 -4.75 -7.58
CA ALA A 346 -15.26 -5.64 -7.23
C ALA A 346 -14.43 -5.06 -6.07
N ALA A 347 -14.18 -3.76 -6.08
CA ALA A 347 -13.44 -3.07 -5.02
C ALA A 347 -14.25 -2.98 -3.71
N ALA A 348 -15.57 -2.82 -3.78
CA ALA A 348 -16.45 -2.91 -2.62
C ALA A 348 -16.40 -4.33 -2.01
N ALA A 349 -16.46 -5.39 -2.82
CA ALA A 349 -16.36 -6.77 -2.37
C ALA A 349 -14.98 -7.08 -1.74
N ALA A 350 -13.92 -6.51 -2.29
CA ALA A 350 -12.57 -6.55 -1.71
C ALA A 350 -12.52 -5.90 -0.31
N ALA A 351 -13.11 -4.71 -0.16
CA ALA A 351 -13.19 -4.00 1.12
C ALA A 351 -14.07 -4.73 2.15
N LEU A 352 -15.20 -5.31 1.72
CA LEU A 352 -16.03 -6.17 2.59
C LEU A 352 -15.29 -7.43 3.04
N SER A 353 -14.49 -8.01 2.15
CA SER A 353 -13.64 -9.16 2.48
C SER A 353 -12.58 -8.76 3.51
N ALA A 354 -11.95 -7.59 3.36
CA ALA A 354 -11.05 -7.03 4.36
C ALA A 354 -11.76 -6.82 5.71
N ALA A 355 -12.98 -6.28 5.70
CA ALA A 355 -13.80 -6.08 6.90
C ALA A 355 -14.11 -7.41 7.58
N LEU A 356 -14.50 -8.45 6.84
CA LEU A 356 -14.79 -9.78 7.38
C LEU A 356 -13.53 -10.43 7.98
N ILE A 357 -12.40 -10.36 7.27
CA ILE A 357 -11.12 -10.90 7.75
C ILE A 357 -10.69 -10.18 9.03
N ALA A 358 -10.79 -8.85 9.06
CA ALA A 358 -10.52 -8.05 10.25
C ALA A 358 -11.47 -8.42 11.40
N ALA A 359 -12.76 -8.55 11.11
CA ALA A 359 -13.78 -8.90 12.08
C ALA A 359 -13.63 -10.30 12.63
N VAL A 360 -13.00 -11.25 11.94
CA VAL A 360 -12.83 -12.63 12.45
C VAL A 360 -11.42 -12.85 13.01
N GLY A 361 -10.41 -12.26 12.38
CA GLY A 361 -9.00 -12.57 12.61
C GLY A 361 -8.27 -11.63 13.57
N LEU A 362 -8.70 -10.37 13.72
CA LEU A 362 -8.00 -9.43 14.60
C LEU A 362 -8.37 -9.64 16.08
N PRO A 363 -7.40 -9.53 17.00
CA PRO A 363 -7.67 -9.52 18.43
C PRO A 363 -8.48 -8.26 18.82
N ARG A 364 -9.29 -8.36 19.88
CA ARG A 364 -10.13 -7.25 20.36
C ARG A 364 -9.30 -6.07 20.88
N HIS A 365 -8.12 -6.32 21.42
CA HIS A 365 -7.13 -5.33 21.85
C HIS A 365 -5.76 -5.88 21.45
N ALA A 366 -4.88 -5.09 20.83
CA ALA A 366 -3.47 -5.40 20.84
C ALA A 366 -3.03 -5.60 22.30
N GLY A 367 -2.60 -6.82 22.64
CA GLY A 367 -1.93 -7.04 23.93
C GLY A 367 -0.71 -6.12 24.01
N PRO A 368 -0.26 -5.72 25.21
CA PRO A 368 0.90 -4.84 25.34
C PRO A 368 2.05 -5.42 24.51
N ALA A 369 2.61 -4.59 23.62
CA ALA A 369 3.83 -4.92 22.89
C ALA A 369 4.80 -5.55 23.90
N HIS A 370 5.34 -6.73 23.59
CA HIS A 370 6.24 -7.44 24.49
C HIS A 370 7.21 -6.43 25.11
N PRO A 371 7.33 -6.38 26.44
CA PRO A 371 8.15 -5.37 27.10
C PRO A 371 9.52 -5.43 26.43
N ALA A 372 9.92 -4.29 25.83
CA ALA A 372 11.25 -4.13 25.28
C ALA A 372 12.21 -4.71 26.32
N ALA A 373 12.97 -5.74 25.93
CA ALA A 373 13.88 -6.43 26.83
C ALA A 373 14.62 -5.35 27.63
N GLN A 374 14.38 -5.31 28.95
CA GLN A 374 15.12 -4.43 29.84
C GLN A 374 16.60 -4.62 29.48
N PRO A 375 17.36 -3.54 29.26
CA PRO A 375 18.80 -3.68 29.10
C PRO A 375 19.26 -4.46 30.34
N ALA A 376 19.80 -5.67 30.10
CA ALA A 376 20.31 -6.52 31.15
C ALA A 376 21.20 -5.64 32.03
N HIS A 377 20.86 -5.56 33.33
CA HIS A 377 21.66 -4.86 34.32
C HIS A 377 23.13 -5.18 34.04
N ALA A 378 23.89 -4.15 33.67
CA ALA A 378 25.33 -4.27 33.67
C ALA A 378 25.73 -4.76 35.08
N PRO A 379 26.56 -5.80 35.21
CA PRO A 379 27.07 -6.18 36.52
C PRO A 379 27.77 -4.94 37.08
N GLN A 380 27.25 -4.45 38.22
CA GLN A 380 27.97 -3.50 39.06
C GLN A 380 29.28 -4.19 39.40
N LEU A 381 30.36 -3.75 38.75
CA LEU A 381 31.70 -4.00 39.24
C LEU A 381 31.77 -3.24 40.56
N GLU A 382 31.59 -3.97 41.65
CA GLU A 382 32.01 -3.58 42.98
C GLU A 382 33.47 -3.13 42.87
N SER A 383 33.69 -1.83 43.03
CA SER A 383 35.00 -1.30 43.33
C SER A 383 35.31 -1.63 44.78
N GLU A 384 35.91 -2.80 45.02
CA GLU A 384 36.97 -2.86 46.01
C GLU A 384 38.14 -2.04 45.46
N LEU A 385 38.37 -0.86 46.05
CA LEU A 385 39.66 -0.28 46.40
C LEU A 385 39.45 1.01 47.19
#